data_AF-A0A6H9LK29-F1
#
_entry.id   AF-A0A6H9LK29-F1
#
_cell.length_a   1.000
_cell.length_b   1.000
_cell.length_c   1.000
_cell.angle_alpha   90.00
_cell.angle_beta   90.00
_cell.angle_gamma   90.00
#
_symmetry.space_group_name_H-M   'P 1'
#
loop_
_entity.id
_entity.type
_entity.pdbx_description
1 polymer ?
#
loop_
_entity_poly.entity_id
_entity_poly.type
_entity_poly.pdbx_seq_one_letter_code
_entity_poly.pdbx_strand_id
1 'polypeptide(L)'
;MNKVLVSKSNFWENIPEDIKSNYGIYKIQCFDDKLEKIIKIPRVLELDEDGILYIGKTTLFSRRINFLIRSLNPNTLGQSHICGRRYNNEFNINIRKRFPFERLCITLIQDDNPDEREKEELKKYAIRFGVPPVLNRF
;
A
#
# COMPACT_ATOMS: atom_id res chain seq x y z
N MET A 1 -3.70 8.30 -11.72
CA MET A 1 -2.46 7.85 -11.06
C MET A 1 -2.22 6.40 -11.40
N ASN A 2 -0.99 6.04 -11.76
CA ASN A 2 -0.66 4.69 -12.21
C ASN A 2 -0.49 3.76 -11.00
N LYS A 3 -1.10 2.57 -11.10
CA LYS A 3 -0.91 1.48 -10.13
C LYS A 3 0.19 0.56 -10.64
N VAL A 4 1.21 0.32 -9.83
CA VAL A 4 2.36 -0.49 -10.24
C VAL A 4 2.45 -1.72 -9.34
N LEU A 5 2.53 -2.91 -9.95
CA LEU A 5 2.67 -4.18 -9.24
C LEU A 5 4.01 -4.26 -8.52
N VAL A 6 4.00 -4.56 -7.22
CA VAL A 6 5.22 -4.62 -6.39
C VAL A 6 6.16 -5.75 -6.76
N SER A 7 5.61 -6.80 -7.39
CA SER A 7 6.32 -8.01 -7.79
C SER A 7 7.08 -7.85 -9.12
N LYS A 8 6.82 -6.77 -9.88
CA LYS A 8 7.53 -6.53 -11.15
C LYS A 8 9.00 -6.22 -10.88
N SER A 9 9.89 -6.97 -11.51
CA SER A 9 11.35 -6.74 -11.48
C SER A 9 11.72 -5.32 -11.93
N ASN A 10 10.92 -4.74 -12.83
CA ASN A 10 11.08 -3.38 -13.32
C ASN A 10 10.09 -2.37 -12.71
N PHE A 11 9.74 -2.53 -11.43
CA PHE A 11 8.81 -1.64 -10.72
C PHE A 11 9.06 -0.15 -11.00
N TRP A 12 10.31 0.31 -10.88
CA TRP A 12 10.67 1.70 -11.09
C TRP A 12 10.60 2.17 -12.55
N GLU A 13 10.76 1.30 -13.55
CA GLU A 13 10.60 1.69 -14.97
C GLU A 13 9.15 2.09 -15.28
N ASN A 14 8.19 1.63 -14.49
CA ASN A 14 6.76 1.93 -14.65
C ASN A 14 6.31 3.17 -13.86
N ILE A 15 7.24 3.83 -13.17
CA ILE A 15 6.98 5.06 -12.39
C ILE A 15 7.58 6.24 -13.16
N PRO A 16 6.81 7.31 -13.41
CA PRO A 16 7.33 8.55 -14.00
C PRO A 16 8.53 9.09 -13.22
N GLU A 17 9.57 9.56 -13.94
CA GLU A 17 10.85 9.96 -13.35
C GLU A 17 10.70 11.14 -12.38
N ASP A 18 9.81 12.07 -12.68
CA ASP A 18 9.41 13.17 -11.79
C ASP A 18 8.97 12.63 -10.44
N ILE A 19 8.15 11.58 -10.39
CA ILE A 19 7.64 11.00 -9.14
C ILE A 19 8.73 10.28 -8.34
N LYS A 20 9.76 9.67 -8.95
CA LYS A 20 10.74 8.83 -8.23
C LYS A 20 11.53 9.58 -7.17
N SER A 21 11.86 10.83 -7.47
CA SER A 21 12.64 11.72 -6.60
C SER A 21 11.75 12.55 -5.66
N ASN A 22 10.43 12.44 -5.79
CA ASN A 22 9.47 13.20 -5.00
C ASN A 22 9.12 12.52 -3.67
N TYR A 23 8.27 13.23 -2.94
CA TYR A 23 7.73 12.89 -1.65
C TYR A 23 6.21 13.03 -1.66
N GLY A 24 5.55 12.42 -0.68
CA GLY A 24 4.11 12.38 -0.64
C GLY A 24 3.60 11.14 0.10
N ILE A 25 2.44 10.66 -0.34
CA ILE A 25 1.81 9.45 0.21
C ILE A 25 1.80 8.31 -0.80
N TYR A 26 1.64 7.10 -0.30
CA TYR A 26 1.47 5.91 -1.10
C TYR A 26 0.34 5.05 -0.54
N LYS A 27 -0.39 4.41 -1.45
CA LYS A 27 -1.48 3.49 -1.12
C LYS A 27 -1.13 2.10 -1.62
N ILE A 28 -1.33 1.08 -0.77
CA ILE A 28 -1.21 -0.33 -1.16
C ILE A 28 -2.60 -0.87 -1.43
N GLN A 29 -2.76 -1.49 -2.58
CA GLN A 29 -3.98 -2.14 -3.03
C GLN A 29 -3.62 -3.52 -3.58
N CYS A 30 -4.60 -4.31 -3.98
CA CYS A 30 -4.37 -5.62 -4.57
C CYS A 30 -5.26 -5.82 -5.78
N PHE A 31 -4.68 -6.29 -6.88
CA PHE A 31 -5.45 -6.68 -8.04
C PHE A 31 -6.13 -8.04 -7.84
N ASP A 32 -7.19 -8.27 -8.58
CA ASP A 32 -7.83 -9.58 -8.74
C ASP A 32 -6.90 -10.59 -9.43
N ASP A 33 -7.35 -11.83 -9.55
CA ASP A 33 -6.53 -12.93 -10.08
C ASP A 33 -6.12 -12.71 -11.54
N LYS A 34 -6.86 -11.87 -12.27
CA LYS A 34 -6.60 -11.51 -13.67
C LYS A 34 -5.71 -10.29 -13.83
N LEU A 35 -5.34 -9.62 -12.74
CA LEU A 35 -4.60 -8.35 -12.74
C LEU A 35 -5.34 -7.20 -13.45
N GLU A 36 -6.67 -7.26 -13.51
CA GLU A 36 -7.50 -6.30 -14.26
C GLU A 36 -8.14 -5.25 -13.34
N LYS A 37 -8.63 -5.69 -12.17
CA LYS A 37 -9.41 -4.85 -11.25
C LYS A 37 -8.86 -4.89 -9.85
N ILE A 38 -9.08 -3.84 -9.08
CA ILE A 38 -8.78 -3.84 -7.66
C ILE A 38 -9.82 -4.66 -6.91
N ILE A 39 -9.35 -5.48 -5.97
CA ILE A 39 -10.21 -6.20 -5.05
C ILE A 39 -10.88 -5.18 -4.12
N LYS A 40 -12.20 -5.07 -4.23
CA LYS A 40 -13.02 -4.30 -3.29
C LYS A 40 -13.04 -4.99 -1.92
N ILE A 41 -13.11 -4.21 -0.84
CA ILE A 41 -13.02 -4.74 0.52
C ILE A 41 -14.25 -4.31 1.33
N PRO A 42 -15.11 -5.24 1.78
CA PRO A 42 -16.18 -4.90 2.72
C PRO A 42 -15.59 -4.34 4.02
N ARG A 43 -16.07 -3.18 4.45
CA ARG A 43 -15.69 -2.56 5.73
C ARG A 43 -16.89 -2.56 6.67
N VAL A 44 -16.70 -1.94 7.84
CA VAL A 44 -17.73 -1.88 8.88
C VAL A 44 -18.95 -1.09 8.40
N LEU A 45 -18.72 0.06 7.74
CA LEU A 45 -19.82 0.94 7.32
C LEU A 45 -20.18 0.82 5.83
N GLU A 46 -19.19 0.64 4.95
CA GLU A 46 -19.37 0.68 3.50
C GLU A 46 -18.45 -0.33 2.78
N LEU A 47 -18.68 -0.51 1.48
CA LEU A 47 -17.75 -1.23 0.60
C LEU A 47 -16.61 -0.28 0.17
N ASP A 48 -15.37 -0.65 0.49
CA ASP A 48 -14.17 0.05 0.00
C ASP A 48 -13.89 -0.36 -1.45
N GLU A 49 -14.47 0.41 -2.36
CA GLU A 49 -14.33 0.30 -3.82
C GLU A 49 -12.88 0.43 -4.30
N ASP A 50 -12.06 1.18 -3.55
CA ASP A 50 -10.64 1.38 -3.84
C ASP A 50 -9.75 0.29 -3.24
N GLY A 51 -10.28 -0.60 -2.40
CA GLY A 51 -9.55 -1.76 -1.86
C GLY A 51 -8.26 -1.39 -1.14
N ILE A 52 -8.26 -0.30 -0.36
CA ILE A 52 -7.05 0.24 0.26
C ILE A 52 -6.63 -0.64 1.45
N LEU A 53 -5.47 -1.28 1.33
CA LEU A 53 -4.89 -2.10 2.39
C LEU A 53 -4.02 -1.27 3.34
N TYR A 54 -3.34 -0.26 2.80
CA TYR A 54 -2.41 0.58 3.56
C TYR A 54 -2.34 1.99 2.95
N ILE A 55 -2.22 3.00 3.80
CA ILE A 55 -1.83 4.37 3.45
C ILE A 55 -0.56 4.67 4.25
N GLY A 56 0.49 5.12 3.57
CA GLY A 56 1.69 5.60 4.25
C GLY A 56 2.27 6.81 3.56
N LYS A 57 3.30 7.38 4.18
CA LYS A 57 3.98 8.57 3.71
C LYS A 57 5.48 8.43 3.61
N THR A 58 6.09 9.32 2.85
CA THR A 58 7.54 9.43 2.77
C THR A 58 8.00 10.77 2.25
N THR A 59 9.19 11.18 2.70
CA THR A 59 9.98 12.28 2.14
C THR A 59 10.87 11.85 0.96
N LEU A 60 10.88 10.56 0.61
CA LEU A 60 11.61 10.05 -0.56
C LEU A 60 11.04 8.70 -1.02
N PHE A 61 10.28 8.70 -2.11
CA PHE A 61 9.62 7.49 -2.63
C PHE A 61 10.60 6.35 -2.90
N SER A 62 11.66 6.60 -3.67
CA SER A 62 12.66 5.59 -4.05
C SER A 62 13.15 4.76 -2.86
N ARG A 63 13.58 5.41 -1.78
CA ARG A 63 14.08 4.74 -0.59
C ARG A 63 12.97 4.00 0.16
N ARG A 64 11.86 4.66 0.46
CA ARG A 64 10.81 4.07 1.32
C ARG A 64 10.10 2.90 0.66
N ILE A 65 9.80 3.01 -0.63
CA ILE A 65 9.08 1.97 -1.36
C ILE A 65 9.97 0.74 -1.55
N ASN A 66 11.27 0.89 -1.79
CA ASN A 66 12.19 -0.25 -1.84
C ASN A 66 12.21 -1.04 -0.51
N PHE A 67 12.24 -0.34 0.63
CA PHE A 67 12.15 -1.01 1.93
C PHE A 67 10.78 -1.66 2.16
N LEU A 68 9.71 -1.01 1.73
CA LEU A 68 8.36 -1.57 1.80
C LEU A 68 8.25 -2.87 0.98
N ILE A 69 8.65 -2.87 -0.29
CA ILE A 69 8.58 -4.05 -1.17
C ILE A 69 9.39 -5.20 -0.57
N ARG A 70 10.63 -4.93 -0.12
CA ARG A 70 11.46 -5.93 0.60
C ARG A 70 10.83 -6.43 1.89
N SER A 71 9.95 -5.66 2.52
CA SER A 71 9.28 -6.09 3.75
C SER A 71 8.00 -6.87 3.53
N LEU A 72 7.37 -6.72 2.35
CA LEU A 72 6.17 -7.42 1.94
C LEU A 72 6.51 -8.77 1.29
N ASN A 73 7.66 -8.86 0.63
CA ASN A 73 8.12 -10.09 0.00
C ASN A 73 8.37 -11.15 1.09
N PRO A 74 7.68 -12.32 1.03
CA PRO A 74 7.83 -13.37 2.04
C PRO A 74 9.19 -14.07 2.01
N ASN A 75 9.95 -13.92 0.93
CA ASN A 75 11.25 -14.57 0.73
C ASN A 75 12.43 -13.71 1.20
N THR A 76 12.18 -12.52 1.74
CA THR A 76 13.23 -11.60 2.20
C THR A 76 13.19 -11.44 3.73
N LEU A 77 14.36 -11.52 4.36
CA LEU A 77 14.53 -11.45 5.82
C LEU A 77 14.27 -10.05 6.43
N GLY A 78 14.02 -9.03 5.61
CA GLY A 78 13.93 -7.64 6.05
C GLY A 78 12.55 -7.26 6.56
N GLN A 79 12.33 -7.25 7.88
CA GLN A 79 11.03 -6.94 8.50
C GLN A 79 10.90 -5.50 9.06
N SER A 80 11.70 -4.52 8.62
CA SER A 80 11.73 -3.22 9.32
C SER A 80 10.49 -2.35 9.10
N HIS A 81 9.74 -2.53 8.00
CA HIS A 81 8.59 -1.70 7.69
C HIS A 81 7.30 -2.22 8.36
N ILE A 82 6.55 -1.35 9.04
CA ILE A 82 5.35 -1.72 9.80
C ILE A 82 4.30 -2.46 8.95
N CYS A 83 4.04 -1.97 7.73
CA CYS A 83 3.16 -2.66 6.79
C CYS A 83 3.61 -4.09 6.49
N GLY A 84 4.90 -4.30 6.18
CA GLY A 84 5.46 -5.63 5.95
C GLY A 84 5.36 -6.54 7.16
N ARG A 85 5.65 -6.04 8.37
CA ARG A 85 5.47 -6.80 9.61
C ARG A 85 4.03 -7.27 9.81
N ARG A 86 3.05 -6.39 9.59
CA ARG A 86 1.64 -6.75 9.72
C ARG A 86 1.21 -7.72 8.65
N TYR A 87 1.61 -7.47 7.40
CA TYR A 87 1.30 -8.36 6.29
C TYR A 87 1.85 -9.77 6.53
N ASN A 88 3.09 -9.89 7.04
CA ASN A 88 3.75 -11.16 7.30
C ASN A 88 3.49 -11.76 8.70
N ASN A 89 2.66 -11.11 9.52
CA ASN A 89 2.32 -11.62 10.84
C ASN A 89 1.49 -12.91 10.74
N GLU A 90 1.76 -13.89 11.59
CA GLU A 90 1.08 -15.20 11.59
C GLU A 90 -0.44 -15.09 11.80
N PHE A 91 -0.89 -14.15 12.63
CA PHE A 91 -2.32 -13.86 12.84
C PHE A 91 -3.00 -13.26 11.60
N ASN A 92 -2.21 -12.78 10.63
CA ASN A 92 -2.68 -12.18 9.38
C ASN A 92 -2.49 -13.11 8.17
N ILE A 93 -2.30 -14.42 8.37
CA ILE A 93 -2.11 -15.38 7.26
C ILE A 93 -3.24 -15.31 6.21
N ASN A 94 -4.49 -15.09 6.63
CA ASN A 94 -5.63 -15.00 5.72
C ASN A 94 -5.62 -13.71 4.88
N ILE A 95 -5.02 -12.62 5.38
CA ILE A 95 -4.79 -11.41 4.58
C ILE A 95 -3.84 -11.73 3.44
N ARG A 96 -2.75 -12.47 3.68
CA ARG A 96 -1.81 -12.87 2.62
C ARG A 96 -2.44 -13.80 1.59
N LYS A 97 -3.28 -14.73 2.03
CA LYS A 97 -4.02 -15.61 1.10
C LYS A 97 -4.99 -14.81 0.22
N ARG A 98 -5.67 -13.83 0.81
CA ARG A 98 -6.64 -12.98 0.09
C ARG A 98 -5.98 -11.96 -0.83
N PHE A 99 -4.82 -11.43 -0.42
CA PHE A 99 -4.08 -10.36 -1.07
C PHE A 99 -2.60 -10.76 -1.24
N PRO A 100 -2.30 -11.73 -2.11
CA PRO A 100 -0.95 -12.28 -2.23
C PRO A 100 0.02 -11.25 -2.81
N PHE A 101 1.30 -11.42 -2.49
CA PHE A 101 2.36 -10.45 -2.76
C PHE A 101 2.46 -10.13 -4.27
N GLU A 102 2.28 -11.15 -5.10
CA GLU A 102 2.39 -11.12 -6.56
C GLU A 102 1.36 -10.16 -7.18
N ARG A 103 0.26 -9.90 -6.48
CA ARG A 103 -0.85 -9.05 -6.91
C ARG A 103 -0.95 -7.72 -6.17
N LEU A 104 -0.09 -7.49 -5.18
CA LEU A 104 -0.04 -6.19 -4.51
C LEU A 104 0.43 -5.13 -5.49
N CYS A 105 -0.19 -3.96 -5.43
CA CYS A 105 0.21 -2.80 -6.20
C CYS A 105 0.29 -1.55 -5.34
N ILE A 106 1.08 -0.59 -5.80
CA ILE A 106 1.29 0.68 -5.14
C ILE A 106 0.83 1.80 -6.06
N THR A 107 0.10 2.75 -5.48
CA THR A 107 -0.16 4.08 -6.07
C THR A 107 0.68 5.10 -5.33
N LEU A 108 1.43 5.94 -6.06
CA LEU A 108 2.19 7.05 -5.51
C LEU A 108 1.44 8.37 -5.76
N ILE A 109 1.42 9.24 -4.75
CA ILE A 109 0.73 10.53 -4.77
C ILE A 109 1.70 11.56 -4.23
N GLN A 110 2.22 12.41 -5.09
CA GLN A 110 3.09 13.50 -4.68
C GLN A 110 2.31 14.51 -3.83
N ASP A 111 2.92 14.95 -2.73
CA ASP A 111 2.36 15.97 -1.86
C ASP A 111 3.48 16.67 -1.10
N ASP A 112 3.41 18.01 -1.02
CA ASP A 112 4.43 18.82 -0.38
C ASP A 112 4.40 18.73 1.16
N ASN A 113 3.29 18.27 1.73
CA ASN A 113 3.13 18.02 3.15
C ASN A 113 2.67 16.57 3.40
N PRO A 114 3.54 15.57 3.18
CA PRO A 114 3.19 14.15 3.27
C PRO A 114 2.66 13.73 4.64
N ASP A 115 3.10 14.42 5.70
CA ASP A 115 2.66 14.19 7.07
C ASP A 115 1.20 14.59 7.29
N GLU A 116 0.83 15.82 6.90
CA GLU A 116 -0.55 16.29 6.99
C GLU A 116 -1.46 15.52 6.05
N ARG A 117 -0.99 15.24 4.83
CA ARG A 117 -1.79 14.53 3.83
C ARG A 117 -2.13 13.12 4.26
N GLU A 118 -1.18 12.35 4.79
CA GLU A 118 -1.44 11.01 5.31
C GLU A 118 -2.45 11.03 6.45
N LYS A 119 -2.29 11.98 7.39
CA LYS A 119 -3.19 12.13 8.53
C LYS A 119 -4.62 12.44 8.07
N GLU A 120 -4.77 13.34 7.09
CA GLU A 120 -6.06 13.69 6.51
C GLU A 120 -6.70 12.49 5.80
N GLU A 121 -5.95 11.77 4.97
CA GLU A 121 -6.45 10.60 4.23
C GLU A 121 -6.85 9.46 5.18
N LEU A 122 -6.07 9.19 6.21
CA LEU A 122 -6.42 8.20 7.25
C LEU A 122 -7.66 8.61 8.02
N LYS A 123 -7.80 9.90 8.37
CA LYS A 123 -8.99 10.42 9.04
C LYS A 123 -10.23 10.29 8.16
N LYS A 124 -10.15 10.71 6.88
CA LYS A 124 -11.24 10.57 5.90
C LYS A 124 -11.63 9.11 5.72
N TYR A 125 -10.64 8.22 5.62
CA TYR A 125 -10.86 6.79 5.48
C TYR A 125 -11.60 6.22 6.69
N ALA A 126 -11.15 6.53 7.92
CA ALA A 126 -11.79 6.04 9.13
C ALA A 126 -13.19 6.62 9.36
N ILE A 127 -13.43 7.89 9.03
CA ILE A 127 -14.77 8.49 9.06
C ILE A 127 -15.71 7.74 8.11
N ARG A 128 -15.26 7.45 6.89
CA ARG A 128 -16.08 6.80 5.87
C ARG A 128 -16.36 5.33 6.18
N PHE A 129 -15.34 4.58 6.59
CA PHE A 129 -15.43 3.13 6.70
C PHE A 129 -15.58 2.61 8.14
N GLY A 130 -15.44 3.48 9.14
CA GLY A 130 -15.50 3.16 10.57
C GLY A 130 -14.22 2.54 11.14
N VAL A 131 -13.22 2.26 10.30
CA VAL A 131 -11.98 1.55 10.64
C VAL A 131 -10.81 2.06 9.80
N PRO A 132 -9.54 1.90 10.25
CA PRO A 132 -8.39 2.15 9.39
C PRO A 132 -8.30 1.13 8.24
N PRO A 133 -7.46 1.39 7.23
CA PRO A 133 -7.00 0.33 6.34
C PRO A 133 -6.38 -0.83 7.12
N VAL A 134 -6.51 -2.06 6.60
CA VAL A 134 -6.24 -3.31 7.34
C VAL A 134 -4.80 -3.36 7.89
N LEU A 135 -3.85 -2.82 7.13
CA LEU A 135 -2.43 -2.87 7.46
C LEU A 135 -1.93 -1.59 8.16
N ASN A 136 -2.78 -0.58 8.38
CA ASN A 136 -2.45 0.59 9.19
C ASN A 136 -2.60 0.30 10.69
N ARG A 137 -1.96 1.13 11.52
CA ARG A 137 -2.15 1.18 12.97
C ARG A 137 -2.59 2.60 13.34
N PHE A 138 -3.57 2.70 14.22
CA PHE A 138 -3.84 3.91 14.99
C PHE A 138 -3.06 3.87 16.30
#